data_AF-A0A8J2SUA9-F1
#
_entry.id   AF-A0A8J2SUA9-F1
#
_cell.length_a   1.000
_cell.length_b   1.000
_cell.length_c   1.000
_cell.angle_alpha   90.00
_cell.angle_beta   90.00
_cell.angle_gamma   90.00
#
_symmetry.space_group_name_H-M   'P 1'
#
loop_
_entity.id
_entity.type
_entity.pdbx_description
1 polymer ?
#
loop_
_entity_poly.entity_id
_entity_poly.type
_entity_poly.pdbx_seq_one_letter_code
_entity_poly.pdbx_strand_id
1 'polypeptide(L)'
;MDQPEPKKRRLEGMSVEDRLRRSRERNREHARRTRQRKKAQLQTLQSRVAELQEEGRRLEEAFKDCSTANILLGLNNPAMARTVSDLFKSREDASLREAMSDNVSEGDHEGSPRVRPVSPSSSKSSLDDPDLERSASALQQIATDDEPVNKPTIHWKSGYALDARGARKDLSPAELDKMRRERNRLHAKMTRDRKKVYIETLTRAVTDLEDENRAVRRALALQLDATVGEPGRYLSYVGLGDETVPC
;
A
#
# COMPACT_ATOMS: atom_id res chain seq x y z
N MET A 1 37.09 -40.16 -14.10
CA MET A 1 36.78 -38.96 -13.30
C MET A 1 36.85 -37.76 -14.24
N ASP A 2 35.75 -37.51 -14.97
CA ASP A 2 35.72 -36.48 -16.01
C ASP A 2 34.99 -35.25 -15.44
N GLN A 3 35.75 -34.20 -15.14
CA GLN A 3 35.21 -32.96 -14.58
C GLN A 3 34.67 -32.09 -15.73
N PRO A 4 33.42 -31.59 -15.66
CA PRO A 4 32.88 -30.75 -16.73
C PRO A 4 33.57 -29.38 -16.72
N GLU A 5 34.25 -29.05 -17.81
CA GLU A 5 34.86 -27.74 -18.02
C GLU A 5 33.83 -26.59 -17.92
N PRO A 6 34.21 -25.44 -17.33
CA PRO A 6 33.31 -24.30 -17.21
C PRO A 6 32.99 -23.70 -18.59
N LYS A 7 31.69 -23.53 -18.86
CA LYS A 7 31.08 -23.01 -20.10
C LYS A 7 31.49 -21.56 -20.45
N LYS A 8 32.77 -21.29 -20.73
CA LYS A 8 33.27 -19.97 -21.16
C LYS A 8 33.26 -19.72 -22.67
N ARG A 9 32.91 -20.72 -23.49
CA ARG A 9 33.11 -20.71 -24.95
C ARG A 9 32.10 -19.93 -25.82
N ARG A 10 31.16 -19.15 -25.25
CA ARG A 10 30.07 -18.49 -26.04
C ARG A 10 30.17 -16.98 -26.23
N LEU A 11 31.23 -16.32 -25.76
CA LEU A 11 31.33 -14.84 -25.75
C LEU A 11 32.50 -14.26 -26.57
N GLU A 12 33.32 -15.11 -27.19
CA GLU A 12 34.57 -14.71 -27.86
C GLU A 12 34.40 -14.07 -29.24
N GLY A 13 33.17 -13.92 -29.75
CA GLY A 13 32.92 -13.34 -31.09
C GLY A 13 31.89 -12.20 -31.14
N MET A 14 31.41 -11.69 -30.00
CA MET A 14 30.39 -10.62 -29.99
C MET A 14 31.04 -9.25 -29.75
N SER A 15 30.63 -8.26 -30.56
CA SER A 15 30.98 -6.86 -30.34
C SER A 15 30.65 -6.42 -28.92
N VAL A 16 31.47 -5.53 -28.37
CA VAL A 16 31.27 -4.91 -27.04
C VAL A 16 29.86 -4.29 -26.95
N GLU A 17 29.38 -3.72 -28.07
CA GLU A 17 28.06 -3.12 -28.16
C GLU A 17 26.93 -4.17 -28.09
N ASP A 18 27.07 -5.29 -28.79
CA ASP A 18 26.11 -6.41 -28.72
C ASP A 18 26.06 -7.03 -27.32
N ARG A 19 27.22 -7.15 -26.67
CA ARG A 19 27.32 -7.63 -25.28
C ARG A 19 26.59 -6.68 -24.33
N LEU A 20 26.77 -5.36 -24.51
CA LEU A 20 26.08 -4.34 -23.73
C LEU A 20 24.56 -4.36 -23.98
N ARG A 21 24.12 -4.50 -25.24
CA ARG A 21 22.70 -4.59 -25.61
C ARG A 21 22.02 -5.79 -24.95
N ARG A 22 22.62 -6.98 -25.08
CA ARG A 22 22.13 -8.22 -24.43
C ARG A 22 22.14 -8.13 -22.90
N SER A 23 23.13 -7.45 -22.32
CA SER A 23 23.17 -7.20 -20.87
C SER A 23 22.02 -6.29 -20.41
N ARG A 24 21.79 -5.18 -21.11
CA ARG A 24 20.68 -4.25 -20.85
C ARG A 24 19.32 -4.93 -21.02
N GLU A 25 19.16 -5.77 -22.03
CA GLU A 25 17.95 -6.55 -22.25
C GLU A 25 17.68 -7.54 -21.11
N ARG A 26 18.68 -8.36 -20.73
CA ARG A 26 18.56 -9.26 -19.57
C ARG A 26 18.26 -8.50 -18.28
N ASN A 27 18.88 -7.34 -18.07
CA ASN A 27 18.62 -6.52 -16.89
C ASN A 27 17.19 -5.98 -16.86
N ARG A 28 16.67 -5.50 -18.00
CA ARG A 28 15.27 -5.09 -18.15
C ARG A 28 14.31 -6.23 -17.82
N GLU A 29 14.56 -7.41 -18.37
CA GLU A 29 13.72 -8.58 -18.12
C GLU A 29 13.77 -9.02 -16.65
N HIS A 30 14.96 -9.08 -16.06
CA HIS A 30 15.15 -9.42 -14.64
C HIS A 30 14.44 -8.40 -13.73
N ALA A 31 14.52 -7.11 -14.06
CA ALA A 31 13.81 -6.06 -13.34
C ALA A 31 12.30 -6.26 -13.42
N ARG A 32 11.76 -6.56 -14.62
CA ARG A 32 10.33 -6.85 -14.81
C ARG A 32 9.88 -8.05 -13.97
N ARG A 33 10.56 -9.20 -14.09
CA ARG A 33 10.22 -10.41 -13.31
C ARG A 33 10.30 -10.17 -11.81
N THR A 34 11.31 -9.43 -11.34
CA THR A 34 11.45 -9.08 -9.91
C THR A 34 10.31 -8.19 -9.43
N ARG A 35 9.92 -7.19 -10.22
CA ARG A 35 8.77 -6.33 -9.90
C ARG A 35 7.48 -7.14 -9.86
N GLN A 36 7.26 -8.01 -10.84
CA GLN A 36 6.09 -8.88 -10.91
C GLN A 36 6.00 -9.83 -9.70
N ARG A 37 7.10 -10.50 -9.35
CA ARG A 37 7.15 -11.38 -8.17
C ARG A 37 6.82 -10.61 -6.89
N LYS A 38 7.40 -9.43 -6.70
CA LYS A 38 7.12 -8.59 -5.52
C LYS A 38 5.67 -8.09 -5.49
N LYS A 39 5.11 -7.72 -6.65
CA LYS A 39 3.70 -7.33 -6.77
C LYS A 39 2.78 -8.48 -6.40
N ALA A 40 3.06 -9.69 -6.91
CA ALA A 40 2.30 -10.90 -6.57
C ALA A 40 2.37 -11.21 -5.07
N GLN A 41 3.56 -11.19 -4.45
CA GLN A 41 3.71 -11.40 -3.01
C GLN A 41 2.91 -10.38 -2.19
N LEU A 42 2.95 -9.10 -2.59
CA LEU A 42 2.20 -8.05 -1.92
C LEU A 42 0.69 -8.27 -2.05
N GLN A 43 0.23 -8.64 -3.24
CA GLN A 43 -1.17 -8.95 -3.50
C GLN A 43 -1.64 -10.15 -2.67
N THR A 44 -0.83 -11.20 -2.54
CA THR A 44 -1.13 -12.35 -1.68
C THR A 44 -1.34 -11.93 -0.22
N LEU A 45 -0.47 -11.07 0.32
CA LEU A 45 -0.64 -10.54 1.68
C LEU A 45 -1.92 -9.71 1.81
N GLN A 46 -2.20 -8.83 0.85
CA GLN A 46 -3.42 -8.01 0.86
C GLN A 46 -4.69 -8.88 0.78
N SER A 47 -4.71 -9.87 -0.10
CA SER A 47 -5.82 -10.84 -0.21
C SER A 47 -5.99 -11.62 1.09
N ARG A 48 -4.89 -12.09 1.71
CA ARG A 48 -4.95 -12.81 2.98
C ARG A 48 -5.53 -11.98 4.11
N VAL A 49 -5.13 -10.71 4.22
CA VAL A 49 -5.72 -9.77 5.19
C VAL A 49 -7.22 -9.63 4.94
N ALA A 50 -7.66 -9.43 3.70
CA ALA A 50 -9.06 -9.28 3.36
C ALA A 50 -9.89 -10.54 3.69
N GLU A 51 -9.37 -11.72 3.39
CA GLU A 51 -9.98 -13.01 3.73
C GLU A 51 -10.16 -13.17 5.25
N LEU A 52 -9.11 -12.89 6.02
CA LEU A 52 -9.16 -13.01 7.48
C LEU A 52 -10.10 -11.98 8.12
N GLN A 53 -10.18 -10.76 7.57
CA GLN A 53 -11.14 -9.76 8.00
C GLN A 53 -12.58 -10.22 7.73
N GLU A 54 -12.85 -10.76 6.56
CA GLU A 54 -14.17 -11.29 6.21
C GLU A 54 -14.54 -12.49 7.09
N GLU A 55 -13.60 -13.41 7.31
CA GLU A 55 -13.79 -14.52 8.24
C GLU A 55 -14.08 -14.04 9.66
N GLY A 56 -13.30 -13.09 10.19
CA GLY A 56 -13.54 -12.52 11.52
C GLY A 56 -14.92 -11.88 11.63
N ARG A 57 -15.42 -11.27 10.55
CA ARG A 57 -16.79 -10.72 10.49
C ARG A 57 -17.84 -11.82 10.57
N ARG A 58 -17.66 -12.94 9.84
CA ARG A 58 -18.56 -14.09 9.90
C ARG A 58 -18.57 -14.77 11.26
N LEU A 59 -17.39 -14.93 11.87
CA LEU A 59 -17.25 -15.48 13.22
C LEU A 59 -17.96 -14.62 14.26
N GLU A 60 -17.85 -13.30 14.15
CA GLU A 60 -18.54 -12.35 15.01
C GLU A 60 -20.07 -12.44 14.86
N GLU A 61 -20.56 -12.54 13.62
CA GLU A 61 -21.98 -12.70 13.33
C GLU A 61 -22.53 -14.00 13.91
N ALA A 62 -21.88 -15.15 13.64
CA ALA A 62 -22.27 -16.44 14.19
C ALA A 62 -22.24 -16.47 15.73
N PHE A 63 -21.25 -15.81 16.34
CA PHE A 63 -21.19 -15.69 17.79
C PHE A 63 -22.35 -14.86 18.36
N LYS A 64 -22.68 -13.72 17.73
CA LYS A 64 -23.83 -12.90 18.12
C LYS A 64 -25.14 -13.65 17.98
N ASP A 65 -25.30 -14.43 16.92
CA ASP A 65 -26.48 -15.27 16.71
C ASP A 65 -26.62 -16.32 17.82
N CYS A 66 -25.54 -17.05 18.12
CA CYS A 66 -25.51 -18.02 19.21
C CYS A 66 -25.79 -17.36 20.57
N SER A 67 -25.20 -16.19 20.83
CA SER A 67 -25.44 -15.44 22.06
C SER A 67 -26.89 -14.99 22.17
N THR A 68 -27.47 -14.51 21.08
CA THR A 68 -28.87 -14.08 21.03
C THR A 68 -29.81 -15.26 21.25
N ALA A 69 -29.57 -16.40 20.60
CA ALA A 69 -30.31 -17.63 20.81
C ALA A 69 -30.24 -18.09 22.28
N ASN A 70 -29.06 -18.05 22.91
CA ASN A 70 -28.90 -18.39 24.32
C ASN A 70 -29.69 -17.49 25.25
N ILE A 71 -29.74 -16.18 24.98
CA ILE A 71 -30.56 -15.24 25.75
C ILE A 71 -32.04 -15.58 25.59
N LEU A 72 -32.51 -15.83 24.37
CA LEU A 72 -33.91 -16.16 24.09
C LEU A 72 -34.34 -17.50 24.70
N LEU A 73 -33.43 -18.47 24.78
CA LEU A 73 -33.67 -19.78 25.39
C LEU A 73 -33.39 -19.80 26.91
N GLY A 74 -32.98 -18.69 27.50
CA GLY A 74 -32.65 -18.59 28.93
C GLY A 74 -31.36 -19.31 29.35
N LEU A 75 -30.50 -19.69 28.40
CA LEU A 75 -29.23 -20.39 28.59
C LEU A 75 -28.03 -19.43 28.70
N ASN A 76 -28.26 -18.22 29.20
CA ASN A 76 -27.26 -17.15 29.16
C ASN A 76 -26.02 -17.45 30.01
N ASN A 77 -24.83 -17.38 29.40
CA ASN A 77 -23.54 -17.43 30.10
C ASN A 77 -22.82 -16.06 30.01
N PRO A 78 -23.00 -15.16 30.99
CA PRO A 78 -22.45 -13.81 30.94
C PRO A 78 -20.92 -13.75 31.02
N ALA A 79 -20.26 -14.81 31.51
CA ALA A 79 -18.80 -14.88 31.56
C ALA A 79 -18.21 -15.00 30.15
N MET A 80 -18.81 -15.85 29.30
CA MET A 80 -18.38 -16.04 27.91
C MET A 80 -18.68 -14.82 27.02
N ALA A 81 -19.82 -14.16 27.24
CA ALA A 81 -20.17 -12.95 26.49
C ALA A 81 -19.17 -11.80 26.69
N ARG A 82 -18.64 -11.64 27.92
CA ARG A 82 -17.64 -10.61 28.25
C ARG A 82 -16.29 -10.88 27.61
N THR A 83 -15.77 -12.11 27.75
CA THR A 83 -14.46 -12.49 27.17
C THR A 83 -14.42 -12.27 25.66
N VAL A 84 -15.53 -12.52 24.98
CA VAL A 84 -15.61 -12.37 23.53
C VAL A 84 -15.85 -10.93 23.10
N SER A 85 -16.64 -10.16 23.85
CA SER A 85 -16.74 -8.71 23.63
C SER A 85 -15.39 -8.01 23.74
N ASP A 86 -14.53 -8.47 24.65
CA ASP A 86 -13.18 -7.90 24.80
C ASP A 86 -12.22 -8.34 23.69
N LEU A 87 -12.37 -9.55 23.13
CA LEU A 87 -11.66 -9.99 21.92
C LEU A 87 -12.04 -9.17 20.69
N PHE A 88 -13.28 -8.68 20.58
CA PHE A 88 -13.71 -7.87 19.43
C PHE A 88 -13.30 -6.40 19.52
N LYS A 89 -13.06 -5.86 20.72
CA LYS A 89 -12.63 -4.46 20.90
C LYS A 89 -11.16 -4.22 20.53
N SER A 90 -10.31 -5.25 20.51
CA SER A 90 -8.89 -5.11 20.12
C SER A 90 -8.67 -4.96 18.61
N ARG A 91 -9.70 -5.24 17.81
CA ARG A 91 -9.62 -5.40 16.34
C ARG A 91 -9.44 -4.10 15.55
N GLU A 92 -9.67 -2.94 16.16
CA GLU A 92 -9.54 -1.64 15.47
C GLU A 92 -8.07 -1.21 15.33
N ASP A 93 -7.33 -1.89 14.46
CA ASP A 93 -5.94 -1.56 14.19
C ASP A 93 -5.86 -0.38 13.19
N ALA A 94 -5.99 0.84 13.73
CA ALA A 94 -5.89 2.10 12.96
C ALA A 94 -4.61 2.17 12.11
N SER A 95 -3.54 1.51 12.55
CA SER A 95 -2.26 1.43 11.84
C SER A 95 -2.37 0.70 10.51
N LEU A 96 -3.22 -0.33 10.40
CA LEU A 96 -3.40 -1.08 9.15
C LEU A 96 -4.20 -0.27 8.12
N ARG A 97 -5.26 0.42 8.58
CA ARG A 97 -6.10 1.28 7.71
C ARG A 97 -5.28 2.42 7.11
N GLU A 98 -4.46 3.08 7.91
CA GLU A 98 -3.58 4.16 7.44
C GLU A 98 -2.58 3.64 6.40
N ALA A 99 -1.94 2.51 6.70
CA ALA A 99 -0.95 1.91 5.81
C ALA A 99 -1.54 1.53 4.43
N MET A 100 -2.81 1.11 4.37
CA MET A 100 -3.49 0.79 3.11
C MET A 100 -3.84 2.03 2.26
N SER A 101 -4.07 3.19 2.89
CA SER A 101 -4.41 4.45 2.19
C SER A 101 -3.22 5.03 1.43
N ASP A 102 -2.03 4.99 2.03
CA ASP A 102 -0.81 5.60 1.50
C ASP A 102 -0.19 4.87 0.29
N ASN A 103 -0.56 3.61 0.05
CA ASN A 103 0.07 2.79 -0.99
C ASN A 103 -0.57 2.96 -2.39
N VAL A 104 -1.63 3.78 -2.53
CA VAL A 104 -2.37 3.96 -3.79
C VAL A 104 -1.70 4.94 -4.77
N SER A 105 -0.62 5.64 -4.38
CA SER A 105 -0.04 6.76 -5.16
C SER A 105 1.35 6.51 -5.75
N GLU A 106 1.60 5.36 -6.38
CA GLU A 106 2.71 5.21 -7.34
C GLU A 106 2.18 4.66 -8.66
N GLY A 107 1.60 5.58 -9.45
CA GLY A 107 0.85 5.30 -10.66
C GLY A 107 1.60 4.48 -11.72
N ASP A 108 0.82 3.55 -12.30
CA ASP A 108 0.97 3.11 -13.67
C ASP A 108 0.84 4.34 -14.60
N HIS A 109 1.97 4.89 -15.02
CA HIS A 109 2.09 5.77 -16.20
C HIS A 109 3.09 5.14 -17.17
N GLU A 110 2.95 3.84 -17.44
CA GLU A 110 3.49 3.25 -18.66
C GLU A 110 2.32 2.93 -19.60
N GLY A 111 2.12 3.77 -20.63
CA GLY A 111 1.37 3.34 -21.82
C GLY A 111 0.38 4.30 -22.47
N SER A 112 0.30 5.59 -22.12
CA SER A 112 -0.60 6.50 -22.86
C SER A 112 0.19 7.40 -23.84
N PRO A 113 0.04 7.23 -25.18
CA PRO A 113 0.64 8.13 -26.13
C PRO A 113 -0.02 9.51 -25.98
N ARG A 114 0.84 10.51 -25.86
CA ARG A 114 0.53 11.92 -25.67
C ARG A 114 -0.25 12.47 -26.87
N VAL A 115 -1.57 12.28 -26.90
CA VAL A 115 -2.45 13.01 -27.84
C VAL A 115 -2.58 14.43 -27.31
N ARG A 116 -1.93 15.37 -27.99
CA ARG A 116 -2.16 16.80 -27.80
C ARG A 116 -3.60 17.11 -28.21
N PRO A 117 -4.45 17.73 -27.37
CA PRO A 117 -5.66 18.32 -27.87
C PRO A 117 -5.28 19.59 -28.63
N VAL A 118 -5.40 19.54 -29.95
CA VAL A 118 -5.49 20.72 -30.80
C VAL A 118 -6.89 21.30 -30.61
N SER A 119 -6.99 22.41 -29.87
CA SER A 119 -8.22 23.20 -29.84
C SER A 119 -8.35 23.97 -31.16
N PRO A 120 -9.50 23.92 -31.86
CA PRO A 120 -9.79 24.86 -32.93
C PRO A 120 -10.32 26.17 -32.35
N SER A 121 -9.90 27.24 -33.01
CA SER A 121 -10.22 28.64 -32.76
C SER A 121 -11.66 29.03 -33.10
N SER A 122 -12.02 30.22 -32.57
CA SER A 122 -13.08 31.18 -32.98
C SER A 122 -14.42 31.08 -32.23
N SER A 123 -15.09 32.15 -31.76
CA SER A 123 -14.82 33.60 -31.63
C SER A 123 -16.04 34.25 -30.92
N LYS A 124 -15.80 35.31 -30.11
CA LYS A 124 -16.72 36.40 -29.67
C LYS A 124 -17.87 36.03 -28.71
N SER A 125 -18.26 36.80 -27.69
CA SER A 125 -18.33 38.25 -27.46
C SER A 125 -18.22 38.57 -25.95
N SER A 126 -17.44 39.57 -25.55
CA SER A 126 -17.87 40.90 -25.05
C SER A 126 -18.87 40.87 -23.89
N LEU A 127 -18.43 41.29 -22.70
CA LEU A 127 -19.06 42.32 -21.87
C LEU A 127 -18.08 42.68 -20.74
N ASP A 128 -17.85 43.99 -20.60
CA ASP A 128 -17.02 44.63 -19.58
C ASP A 128 -17.63 44.46 -18.18
N ASP A 129 -16.81 44.14 -17.18
CA ASP A 129 -17.12 44.47 -15.77
C ASP A 129 -15.81 44.68 -14.97
N PRO A 130 -15.58 45.87 -14.39
CA PRO A 130 -14.37 46.21 -13.65
C PRO A 130 -14.60 46.11 -12.14
N ASP A 131 -14.30 44.97 -11.51
CA ASP A 131 -14.12 44.94 -10.05
C ASP A 131 -13.31 43.72 -9.60
N LEU A 132 -11.99 43.90 -9.45
CA LEU A 132 -11.04 42.89 -8.99
C LEU A 132 -10.25 43.43 -7.79
N GLU A 133 -10.94 44.01 -6.82
CA GLU A 133 -10.39 44.50 -5.54
C GLU A 133 -11.27 44.01 -4.36
N ARG A 134 -11.64 42.72 -4.33
CA ARG A 134 -12.24 42.11 -3.13
C ARG A 134 -12.18 40.58 -3.06
N SER A 135 -11.00 39.99 -3.17
CA SER A 135 -10.78 38.57 -2.80
C SER A 135 -9.36 38.29 -2.29
N ALA A 136 -8.69 39.29 -1.73
CA ALA A 136 -7.37 39.15 -1.09
C ALA A 136 -7.42 39.35 0.44
N SER A 137 -8.57 39.07 1.06
CA SER A 137 -8.76 39.16 2.51
C SER A 137 -9.45 37.92 3.05
N ALA A 138 -8.78 36.76 2.95
CA ALA A 138 -9.15 35.54 3.67
C ALA A 138 -7.93 34.67 4.02
N LEU A 139 -6.75 35.27 4.18
CA LEU A 139 -5.62 34.66 4.87
C LEU A 139 -5.23 35.60 6.00
N GLN A 140 -6.01 35.52 7.07
CA GLN A 140 -5.72 36.23 8.30
C GLN A 140 -4.48 35.61 8.93
N GLN A 141 -3.48 36.48 9.03
CA GLN A 141 -2.16 36.30 9.60
C GLN A 141 -2.25 35.72 11.03
N ILE A 142 -1.53 34.63 11.27
CA ILE A 142 -0.85 34.45 12.56
C ILE A 142 0.56 34.98 12.30
N ALA A 143 0.78 36.24 12.67
CA ALA A 143 2.09 36.86 12.67
C ALA A 143 2.89 36.32 13.87
N THR A 144 3.82 35.42 13.58
CA THR A 144 5.00 35.21 14.41
C THR A 144 6.18 35.80 13.65
N ASP A 145 6.96 36.68 14.30
CA ASP A 145 8.19 37.30 13.79
C ASP A 145 9.28 36.24 13.52
N ASP A 146 9.10 35.43 12.49
CA ASP A 146 10.14 34.59 11.91
C ASP A 146 10.23 34.93 10.42
N GLU A 147 11.36 35.55 10.06
CA GLU A 147 11.84 35.76 8.70
C GLU A 147 11.51 34.55 7.81
N PRO A 148 10.83 34.70 6.65
CA PRO A 148 10.59 33.59 5.75
C PRO A 148 11.92 33.20 5.12
N VAL A 149 12.68 32.33 5.79
CA VAL A 149 13.85 31.66 5.22
C VAL A 149 13.33 30.80 4.07
N ASN A 150 13.34 31.39 2.88
CA ASN A 150 12.96 30.72 1.66
C ASN A 150 13.86 29.50 1.50
N LYS A 151 13.28 28.30 1.62
CA LYS A 151 14.05 27.07 1.50
C LYS A 151 14.68 27.03 0.11
N PRO A 152 16.00 26.79 -0.01
CA PRO A 152 16.65 26.75 -1.31
C PRO A 152 15.96 25.71 -2.19
N THR A 153 15.43 26.16 -3.33
CA THR A 153 14.54 25.36 -4.19
C THR A 153 15.19 25.13 -5.54
N ILE A 154 15.22 23.88 -5.99
CA ILE A 154 15.88 23.47 -7.24
C ILE A 154 14.83 23.31 -8.34
N HIS A 155 14.95 24.08 -9.41
CA HIS A 155 14.10 23.96 -10.59
C HIS A 155 14.67 22.94 -11.58
N TRP A 156 14.33 21.66 -11.36
CA TRP A 156 14.90 20.50 -12.06
C TRP A 156 14.80 20.53 -13.60
N LYS A 157 13.82 21.24 -14.15
CA LYS A 157 13.56 21.33 -15.60
C LYS A 157 14.34 22.47 -16.27
N SER A 158 14.52 23.58 -15.57
CA SER A 158 15.21 24.77 -16.09
C SER A 158 16.66 24.86 -15.64
N GLY A 159 17.09 23.97 -14.75
CA GLY A 159 18.51 23.83 -14.39
C GLY A 159 19.06 24.96 -13.53
N TYR A 160 18.23 25.61 -12.72
CA TYR A 160 18.69 26.62 -11.77
C TYR A 160 18.23 26.28 -10.35
N ALA A 161 18.95 26.79 -9.35
CA ALA A 161 18.59 26.76 -7.95
C ALA A 161 18.36 28.19 -7.44
N LEU A 162 17.38 28.37 -6.58
CA LEU A 162 17.19 29.59 -5.80
C LEU A 162 17.87 29.40 -4.46
N ASP A 163 18.68 30.37 -4.03
CA ASP A 163 19.24 30.39 -2.69
C ASP A 163 18.21 30.92 -1.67
N ALA A 164 18.60 30.96 -0.39
CA ALA A 164 17.73 31.46 0.68
C ALA A 164 17.38 32.95 0.56
N ARG A 165 18.12 33.70 -0.26
CA ARG A 165 17.89 35.12 -0.56
C ARG A 165 17.07 35.30 -1.85
N GLY A 166 16.62 34.21 -2.47
CA GLY A 166 15.89 34.20 -3.74
C GLY A 166 16.76 34.46 -4.97
N ALA A 167 18.08 34.51 -4.83
CA ALA A 167 18.98 34.71 -5.96
C ALA A 167 19.07 33.43 -6.80
N ARG A 168 18.94 33.61 -8.11
CA ARG A 168 19.01 32.53 -9.09
C ARG A 168 20.47 32.16 -9.37
N LYS A 169 20.79 30.89 -9.16
CA LYS A 169 22.04 30.27 -9.58
C LYS A 169 21.77 29.25 -10.67
N ASP A 170 22.22 29.52 -11.89
CA ASP A 170 22.19 28.52 -12.97
C ASP A 170 23.18 27.40 -12.64
N LEU A 171 22.73 26.15 -12.79
CA LEU A 171 23.52 24.96 -12.54
C LEU A 171 24.15 24.50 -13.84
N SER A 172 25.43 24.13 -13.80
CA SER A 172 26.03 23.45 -14.95
C SER A 172 25.32 22.10 -15.21
N PRO A 173 25.36 21.57 -16.45
CA PRO A 173 24.79 20.27 -16.76
C PRO A 173 25.32 19.15 -15.84
N ALA A 174 26.60 19.19 -15.48
CA ALA A 174 27.22 18.22 -14.59
C ALA A 174 26.69 18.31 -13.14
N GLU A 175 26.53 19.53 -12.62
CA GLU A 175 25.95 19.75 -11.29
C GLU A 175 24.48 19.35 -11.25
N LEU A 176 23.71 19.70 -12.30
CA LEU A 176 22.31 19.33 -12.41
C LEU A 176 22.12 17.81 -12.45
N ASP A 177 22.97 17.10 -13.20
CA ASP A 177 22.95 15.64 -13.25
C ASP A 177 23.35 15.00 -11.92
N LYS A 178 24.34 15.55 -11.22
CA LYS A 178 24.71 15.11 -9.87
C LYS A 178 23.52 15.24 -8.90
N MET A 179 22.84 16.37 -8.91
CA MET A 179 21.66 16.61 -8.07
C MET A 179 20.49 15.69 -8.43
N ARG A 180 20.25 15.45 -9.73
CA ARG A 180 19.19 14.53 -10.19
C ARG A 180 19.46 13.10 -9.73
N ARG A 181 20.72 12.64 -9.81
CA ARG A 181 21.13 11.31 -9.34
C ARG A 181 20.94 11.18 -7.82
N GLU A 182 21.35 12.18 -7.05
CA GLU A 182 21.19 12.14 -5.59
C GLU A 182 19.71 12.16 -5.19
N ARG A 183 18.89 13.02 -5.81
CA ARG A 183 17.44 13.00 -5.61
C ARG A 183 16.84 11.64 -5.96
N ASN A 184 17.21 11.04 -7.10
CA ASN A 184 16.71 9.72 -7.49
C ASN A 184 17.14 8.65 -6.49
N ARG A 185 18.37 8.71 -5.98
CA ARG A 185 18.87 7.82 -4.93
C ARG A 185 18.04 7.95 -3.65
N LEU A 186 17.78 9.18 -3.19
CA LEU A 186 16.94 9.45 -2.02
C LEU A 186 15.52 8.95 -2.23
N HIS A 187 14.91 9.24 -3.39
CA HIS A 187 13.56 8.76 -3.72
C HIS A 187 13.49 7.23 -3.75
N ALA A 188 14.48 6.57 -4.38
CA ALA A 188 14.57 5.12 -4.40
C ALA A 188 14.74 4.53 -2.98
N LYS A 189 15.49 5.21 -2.09
CA LYS A 189 15.61 4.83 -0.69
C LYS A 189 14.25 4.96 0.02
N MET A 190 13.63 6.14 -0.01
CA MET A 190 12.35 6.38 0.65
C MET A 190 11.23 5.46 0.15
N THR A 191 11.14 5.20 -1.15
CA THR A 191 10.14 4.26 -1.69
C THR A 191 10.41 2.82 -1.26
N ARG A 192 11.69 2.40 -1.10
CA ARG A 192 12.00 1.08 -0.53
C ARG A 192 11.63 1.00 0.95
N ASP A 193 11.96 2.04 1.72
CA ASP A 193 11.68 2.09 3.15
C ASP A 193 10.16 2.09 3.42
N ARG A 194 9.40 2.91 2.69
CA ARG A 194 7.92 2.90 2.74
C ARG A 194 7.33 1.53 2.40
N LYS A 195 7.80 0.90 1.33
CA LYS A 195 7.32 -0.45 0.93
C LYS A 195 7.71 -1.52 1.95
N LYS A 196 8.87 -1.39 2.59
CA LYS A 196 9.31 -2.30 3.66
C LYS A 196 8.36 -2.21 4.85
N VAL A 197 8.12 -0.99 5.36
CA VAL A 197 7.17 -0.75 6.46
C VAL A 197 5.79 -1.30 6.10
N TYR A 198 5.28 -1.01 4.90
CA TYR A 198 3.97 -1.51 4.46
C TYR A 198 3.87 -3.05 4.46
N ILE A 199 4.89 -3.74 3.95
CA ILE A 199 4.93 -5.21 3.96
C ILE A 199 5.00 -5.75 5.40
N GLU A 200 5.79 -5.12 6.27
CA GLU A 200 5.88 -5.49 7.69
C GLU A 200 4.53 -5.30 8.39
N THR A 201 3.83 -4.18 8.14
CA THR A 201 2.48 -3.94 8.65
C THR A 201 1.48 -4.99 8.17
N LEU A 202 1.46 -5.31 6.87
CA LEU A 202 0.58 -6.37 6.35
C LEU A 202 0.89 -7.73 6.95
N THR A 203 2.18 -8.06 7.12
CA THR A 203 2.60 -9.35 7.68
C THR A 203 2.14 -9.48 9.13
N ARG A 204 2.30 -8.42 9.92
CA ARG A 204 1.81 -8.36 11.29
C ARG A 204 0.28 -8.42 11.36
N ALA A 205 -0.42 -7.71 10.49
CA ALA A 205 -1.88 -7.78 10.42
C ALA A 205 -2.38 -9.19 10.12
N VAL A 206 -1.71 -9.93 9.22
CA VAL A 206 -2.06 -11.34 8.98
C VAL A 206 -1.89 -12.17 10.26
N THR A 207 -0.77 -12.06 10.97
CA THR A 207 -0.56 -12.84 12.20
C THR A 207 -1.58 -12.49 13.27
N ASP A 208 -1.84 -11.21 13.48
CA ASP A 208 -2.74 -10.74 14.53
C ASP A 208 -4.19 -11.16 14.21
N LEU A 209 -4.65 -11.01 12.96
CA LEU A 209 -5.97 -11.47 12.53
C LEU A 209 -6.11 -13.00 12.58
N GLU A 210 -5.06 -13.76 12.27
CA GLU A 210 -5.08 -15.21 12.40
C GLU A 210 -5.23 -15.63 13.87
N ASP A 211 -4.52 -14.96 14.77
CA ASP A 211 -4.57 -15.24 16.21
C ASP A 211 -5.94 -14.90 16.81
N GLU A 212 -6.50 -13.75 16.44
CA GLU A 212 -7.85 -13.31 16.79
C GLU A 212 -8.90 -14.28 16.26
N ASN A 213 -8.89 -14.59 14.96
CA ASN A 213 -9.84 -15.54 14.37
C ASN A 213 -9.73 -16.92 15.02
N ARG A 214 -8.53 -17.39 15.37
CA ARG A 214 -8.36 -18.65 16.12
C ARG A 214 -8.98 -18.56 17.52
N ALA A 215 -8.84 -17.43 18.22
CA ALA A 215 -9.46 -17.24 19.52
C ALA A 215 -10.99 -17.22 19.44
N VAL A 216 -11.56 -16.51 18.47
CA VAL A 216 -13.02 -16.44 18.27
C VAL A 216 -13.58 -17.81 17.86
N ARG A 217 -12.91 -18.55 16.96
CA ARG A 217 -13.31 -19.93 16.63
C ARG A 217 -13.39 -20.82 17.86
N ARG A 218 -12.37 -20.78 18.73
CA ARG A 218 -12.37 -21.56 19.99
C ARG A 218 -13.53 -21.17 20.89
N ALA A 219 -13.80 -19.86 21.05
CA ALA A 219 -14.90 -19.39 21.87
C ALA A 219 -16.27 -19.80 21.30
N LEU A 220 -16.46 -19.68 19.98
CA LEU A 220 -17.68 -20.11 19.30
C LEU A 220 -17.90 -21.62 19.45
N ALA A 221 -16.85 -22.43 19.29
CA ALA A 221 -16.93 -23.88 19.48
C ALA A 221 -17.38 -24.25 20.91
N LEU A 222 -16.77 -23.64 21.93
CA LEU A 222 -17.18 -23.86 23.33
C LEU A 222 -18.64 -23.46 23.58
N GLN A 223 -19.11 -22.39 22.95
CA GLN A 223 -20.49 -21.95 23.08
C GLN A 223 -21.46 -22.90 22.36
N LEU A 224 -21.11 -23.38 21.18
CA LEU A 224 -21.91 -24.33 20.41
C LEU A 224 -21.96 -25.70 21.08
N ASP A 225 -20.86 -26.23 21.60
CA ASP A 225 -20.83 -27.50 22.33
C ASP A 225 -21.76 -27.49 23.55
N ALA A 226 -21.93 -26.32 24.18
CA ALA A 226 -22.82 -26.16 25.31
C ALA A 226 -24.32 -26.07 24.94
N THR A 227 -24.67 -25.77 23.68
CA THR A 227 -26.03 -25.34 23.32
C THR A 227 -26.62 -26.02 22.08
N VAL A 228 -25.80 -26.56 21.19
CA VAL A 228 -26.19 -27.15 19.91
C VAL A 228 -25.71 -28.59 19.85
N GLY A 229 -26.63 -29.54 19.59
CA GLY A 229 -26.29 -30.97 19.51
C GLY A 229 -25.42 -31.37 18.30
N GLU A 230 -25.42 -30.56 17.22
CA GLU A 230 -24.57 -30.75 16.04
C GLU A 230 -23.82 -29.45 15.64
N PRO A 231 -22.75 -29.06 16.37
CA PRO A 231 -21.98 -27.84 16.10
C PRO A 231 -21.44 -27.75 14.67
N GLY A 232 -20.96 -28.86 14.12
CA GLY A 232 -20.38 -28.91 12.77
C GLY A 232 -21.36 -28.57 11.66
N ARG A 233 -22.64 -28.92 11.83
CA ARG A 233 -23.69 -28.61 10.85
C ARG A 233 -24.02 -27.11 10.83
N TYR A 234 -24.05 -26.48 11.99
CA TYR A 234 -24.25 -25.04 12.11
C TYR A 234 -23.06 -24.28 11.51
N LEU A 235 -21.82 -24.67 11.85
CA LEU A 235 -20.61 -24.06 11.30
C LEU A 235 -20.55 -24.17 9.77
N SER A 236 -20.91 -25.32 9.20
CA SER A 236 -21.01 -25.49 7.75
C SER A 236 -22.04 -24.55 7.11
N TYR A 237 -23.21 -24.39 7.73
CA TYR A 237 -24.26 -23.48 7.24
C TYR A 237 -23.82 -22.01 7.20
N VAL A 238 -23.08 -21.55 8.22
CA VAL A 238 -22.55 -20.17 8.27
C VAL A 238 -21.25 -20.00 7.50
N GLY A 239 -20.81 -21.01 6.73
CA GLY A 239 -19.60 -20.96 5.91
C GLY A 239 -18.30 -20.90 6.73
N LEU A 240 -18.32 -21.47 7.95
CA LEU A 240 -17.20 -21.62 8.88
C LEU A 240 -16.85 -23.10 9.14
N GLY A 241 -17.53 -24.04 8.48
CA GLY A 241 -17.23 -25.47 8.60
C GLY A 241 -15.96 -25.82 7.85
N ASP A 242 -15.06 -26.53 8.52
CA ASP A 242 -13.76 -26.96 7.97
C ASP A 242 -13.93 -27.72 6.64
N GLU A 243 -13.44 -27.12 5.57
CA GLU A 243 -12.58 -27.88 4.67
C GLU A 243 -11.20 -27.93 5.33
N THR A 244 -10.86 -29.07 5.92
CA THR A 244 -9.53 -29.47 6.44
C THR A 244 -9.16 -29.11 7.90
N VAL A 245 -9.67 -29.92 8.84
CA VAL A 245 -8.84 -30.39 9.97
C VAL A 245 -8.16 -31.69 9.54
N PRO A 246 -6.87 -31.72 9.18
CA PRO A 246 -6.12 -32.95 9.21
C PRO A 246 -5.86 -33.32 10.68
N CYS A 247 -6.29 -34.52 11.06
CA CYS A 247 -5.97 -35.18 12.32
C CYS A 247 -4.45 -35.27 12.57
#